data_AF-A0A108T218-F1
#
_entry.id   AF-A0A108T218-F1
#
_cell.length_a   1.000
_cell.length_b   1.000
_cell.length_c   1.000
_cell.angle_alpha   90.00
_cell.angle_beta   90.00
_cell.angle_gamma   90.00
#
_symmetry.space_group_name_H-M   'P 1'
#
loop_
_entity.id
_entity.type
_entity.pdbx_description
1 polymer ?
#
loop_
_entity_poly.entity_id
_entity_poly.type
_entity_poly.pdbx_seq_one_letter_code
_entity_poly.pdbx_strand_id
1 'polypeptide(L)'
;MDPVVNDAYRLRKLLEKATGLKVYKSELIANYFNGYLSIVQEYKNETNPHITVAQGSWSIENGGEYKISFYTPTIVIKGKRMLNTRFVKDVAYKIVEALNDEFGEDNWNTCNEEQKCWLPMSRNSFYLQIPNFEKY
;
A
#
# COMPACT_ATOMS: atom_id res chain seq x y z
N MET A 1 14.93 13.95 11.79
CA MET A 1 13.84 13.78 10.82
C MET A 1 12.56 13.74 11.63
N ASP A 2 11.45 14.29 11.15
CA ASP A 2 10.18 14.18 11.86
C ASP A 2 9.80 12.68 12.03
N PRO A 3 9.45 12.23 13.25
CA PRO A 3 8.95 10.88 13.55
C PRO A 3 8.03 10.27 12.47
N VAL A 4 7.03 11.04 12.09
CA VAL A 4 5.98 10.70 11.13
C VAL A 4 6.59 10.41 9.76
N VAL A 5 7.55 11.24 9.36
CA VAL A 5 8.23 11.15 8.06
C VAL A 5 9.22 9.99 8.04
N ASN A 6 9.88 9.71 9.17
CA ASN A 6 10.80 8.58 9.32
C ASN A 6 10.05 7.25 9.20
N ASP A 7 8.93 7.09 9.89
CA ASP A 7 8.13 5.86 9.85
C ASP A 7 7.55 5.61 8.44
N ALA A 8 7.01 6.65 7.79
CA ALA A 8 6.55 6.54 6.41
C ALA A 8 7.68 6.22 5.42
N TYR A 9 8.91 6.67 5.70
CA TYR A 9 10.08 6.31 4.92
C TYR A 9 10.48 4.85 5.14
N ARG A 10 10.58 4.42 6.40
CA ARG A 10 10.93 3.05 6.79
C ARG A 10 9.93 2.03 6.25
N LEU A 11 8.63 2.30 6.36
CA LEU A 11 7.59 1.44 5.77
C LEU A 11 7.79 1.26 4.28
N ARG A 12 7.99 2.35 3.52
CA ARG A 12 8.23 2.23 2.06
C ARG A 12 9.48 1.42 1.76
N LYS A 13 10.54 1.55 2.55
CA LYS A 13 11.78 0.77 2.37
C LYS A 13 11.60 -0.70 2.72
N LEU A 14 10.85 -1.01 3.77
CA LEU A 14 10.47 -2.38 4.13
C LEU A 14 9.71 -3.04 2.97
N LEU A 15 8.68 -2.37 2.45
CA LEU A 15 7.87 -2.88 1.34
C LEU A 15 8.66 -3.03 0.04
N GLU A 16 9.54 -2.06 -0.27
CA GLU A 16 10.41 -2.10 -1.46
C GLU A 16 11.37 -3.29 -1.39
N LYS A 17 11.98 -3.53 -0.22
CA LYS A 17 12.88 -4.66 0.02
C LYS A 17 12.14 -6.00 -0.05
N ALA A 18 10.97 -6.11 0.57
CA ALA A 18 10.21 -7.36 0.66
C ALA A 18 9.64 -7.79 -0.71
N THR A 19 9.15 -6.83 -1.49
CA THR A 19 8.42 -7.13 -2.73
C THR A 19 9.28 -7.04 -3.99
N GLY A 20 10.40 -6.30 -3.92
CA GLY A 20 11.20 -5.92 -5.09
C GLY A 20 10.48 -4.90 -6.00
N LEU A 21 9.31 -4.41 -5.61
CA LEU A 21 8.55 -3.42 -6.36
C LEU A 21 8.95 -2.01 -5.92
N LYS A 22 8.95 -1.09 -6.89
CA LYS A 22 9.14 0.33 -6.59
C LYS A 22 7.98 0.85 -5.75
N VAL A 23 8.30 1.52 -4.64
CA VAL A 23 7.31 2.06 -3.70
C VAL A 23 7.33 3.59 -3.71
N TYR A 24 6.24 4.18 -4.20
CA TYR A 24 6.08 5.62 -4.27
C TYR A 24 5.35 6.17 -3.04
N LYS A 25 5.73 7.37 -2.61
CA LYS A 25 4.91 8.15 -1.69
C LYS A 25 3.68 8.67 -2.45
N SER A 26 2.51 8.50 -1.85
CA SER A 26 1.26 9.14 -2.26
C SER A 26 0.76 10.03 -1.12
N GLU A 27 -0.11 10.97 -1.44
CA GLU A 27 -0.69 11.89 -0.46
C GLU A 27 -2.15 11.54 -0.23
N LEU A 28 -2.54 11.53 1.04
CA LEU A 28 -3.93 11.38 1.45
C LEU A 28 -4.52 12.79 1.48
N ILE A 29 -5.30 13.16 0.46
CA ILE A 29 -5.98 14.46 0.47
C ILE A 29 -7.26 14.31 1.29
N ALA A 30 -7.24 14.87 2.49
CA ALA A 30 -8.43 15.05 3.32
C ALA A 30 -9.28 16.18 2.72
N ASN A 31 -10.33 15.87 1.96
CA ASN A 31 -11.36 16.86 1.63
C ASN A 31 -12.76 16.24 1.48
N TYR A 32 -13.59 16.55 2.49
CA TYR A 32 -15.07 16.67 2.55
C TYR A 32 -16.01 15.57 2.05
N PHE A 33 -15.52 14.57 1.36
CA PHE A 33 -16.20 13.30 1.16
C PHE A 33 -15.10 12.24 1.26
N ASN A 34 -15.38 11.07 1.84
CA ASN A 34 -14.46 9.94 1.98
C ASN A 34 -14.02 9.39 0.59
N GLY A 35 -13.33 10.21 -0.19
CA GLY A 35 -13.16 10.08 -1.62
C GLY A 35 -11.71 10.32 -1.96
N TYR A 36 -10.99 9.23 -2.17
CA TYR A 36 -9.66 9.25 -2.74
C TYR A 36 -9.65 10.03 -4.06
N LEU A 37 -8.59 10.81 -4.28
CA LEU A 37 -8.25 11.32 -5.60
C LEU A 37 -8.36 10.22 -6.64
N SER A 38 -8.80 10.59 -7.84
CA SER A 38 -8.91 9.67 -8.96
C SER A 38 -7.62 8.86 -9.11
N ILE A 39 -7.76 7.60 -9.54
CA ILE A 39 -6.66 6.66 -9.78
C ILE A 39 -5.45 7.33 -10.43
N VAL A 40 -5.67 8.25 -11.35
CA VAL A 40 -4.64 8.97 -12.14
C VAL A 40 -3.64 9.73 -11.27
N GLN A 41 -4.06 10.30 -10.14
CA GLN A 41 -3.16 11.09 -9.29
C GLN A 41 -2.31 10.23 -8.34
N GLU A 42 -2.85 9.08 -7.94
CA GLU A 42 -2.18 8.06 -7.12
C GLU A 42 -1.25 7.17 -7.98
N TYR A 43 -1.67 6.83 -9.19
CA TYR A 43 -0.95 6.03 -10.16
C TYR A 43 0.29 6.76 -10.69
N LYS A 44 1.49 6.19 -10.47
CA LYS A 44 2.76 6.85 -10.83
C LYS A 44 3.51 6.19 -11.99
N ASN A 45 3.15 4.96 -12.37
CA ASN A 45 3.85 4.24 -13.41
C ASN A 45 2.88 3.46 -14.27
N GLU A 46 2.82 3.81 -15.56
CA GLU A 46 1.78 3.26 -16.42
C GLU A 46 2.02 1.84 -16.94
N THR A 47 3.25 1.37 -16.79
CA THR A 47 3.74 0.21 -17.52
C THR A 47 4.25 -0.90 -16.61
N ASN A 48 4.63 -0.57 -15.36
CA ASN A 48 5.22 -1.53 -14.43
C ASN A 48 4.39 -1.69 -13.15
N PRO A 49 4.35 -2.91 -12.58
CA PRO A 49 3.81 -3.11 -11.24
C PRO A 49 4.56 -2.26 -10.22
N HIS A 50 3.82 -1.64 -9.32
CA HIS A 50 4.37 -0.78 -8.28
C HIS A 50 3.42 -0.67 -7.10
N ILE A 51 3.93 -0.11 -6.01
CA ILE A 51 3.17 0.15 -4.80
C ILE A 51 3.14 1.66 -4.55
N THR A 52 2.01 2.15 -4.06
CA THR A 52 1.96 3.49 -3.47
C THR A 52 1.55 3.41 -2.02
N VAL A 53 2.17 4.25 -1.20
CA VAL A 53 1.88 4.36 0.24
C VAL A 53 1.43 5.77 0.52
N ALA A 54 0.20 5.93 0.99
CA ALA A 54 -0.32 7.19 1.50
C ALA A 54 -0.39 7.12 3.03
N GLN A 55 0.16 8.13 3.69
CA GLN A 55 0.11 8.26 5.13
C GLN A 55 -1.23 8.84 5.58
N GLY A 56 -1.90 8.14 6.49
CA GLY A 56 -3.10 8.59 7.19
C GLY A 56 -2.75 9.17 8.56
N SER A 57 -3.56 8.84 9.57
CA SER A 57 -3.33 9.25 10.96
C SER A 57 -2.01 8.70 11.48
N TRP A 58 -1.35 9.44 12.37
CA TRP A 58 -0.17 8.96 13.07
C TRP A 58 -0.15 9.50 14.50
N SER A 59 0.29 8.68 15.44
CA SER A 59 0.51 9.10 16.82
C SER A 59 1.72 8.40 17.44
N ILE A 60 2.33 9.09 18.41
CA ILE A 60 3.49 8.57 19.13
C ILE A 60 3.18 7.31 19.95
N GLU A 61 1.93 7.14 20.37
CA GLU A 61 1.48 6.01 21.20
C GLU A 61 0.98 4.83 20.37
N ASN A 62 0.16 5.09 19.34
CA ASN A 62 -0.57 4.03 18.62
C ASN A 62 0.02 3.70 17.25
N GLY A 63 1.08 4.40 16.82
CA GLY A 63 1.69 4.17 15.52
C GLY A 63 1.01 4.92 14.39
N GLY A 64 1.18 4.39 13.18
CA GLY A 64 0.73 5.00 11.93
C GLY A 64 -0.32 4.18 11.18
N GLU A 65 -1.28 4.89 10.60
CA GLU A 65 -2.21 4.41 9.58
C GLU A 65 -1.65 4.71 8.20
N TYR A 66 -1.71 3.73 7.31
CA TYR A 66 -1.25 3.84 5.95
C TYR A 66 -2.26 3.20 5.00
N LYS A 67 -2.50 3.83 3.86
CA LYS A 67 -3.11 3.15 2.72
C LYS A 67 -2.02 2.60 1.83
N ILE A 68 -2.09 1.30 1.57
CA ILE A 68 -1.22 0.61 0.64
C ILE A 68 -2.03 0.28 -0.61
N SER A 69 -1.52 0.67 -1.78
CA SER A 69 -2.14 0.36 -3.07
C SER A 69 -1.16 -0.34 -3.98
N PHE A 70 -1.53 -1.52 -4.45
CA PHE A 70 -0.78 -2.32 -5.41
C PHE A 70 -1.34 -2.11 -6.80
N TYR A 71 -0.49 -1.66 -7.72
CA TYR A 71 -0.80 -1.54 -9.12
C TYR A 71 -0.21 -2.72 -9.88
N THR A 72 -1.04 -3.48 -10.57
CA THR A 72 -0.64 -4.70 -11.29
C THR A 72 -1.25 -4.73 -12.69
N PRO A 73 -0.59 -5.34 -13.69
CA PRO A 73 -1.15 -5.46 -15.03
C PRO A 73 -2.52 -6.13 -15.00
N THR A 74 -3.49 -5.49 -15.66
CA THR A 74 -4.82 -6.07 -15.85
C THR A 74 -4.73 -7.19 -16.88
N ILE A 75 -5.25 -8.36 -16.54
CA ILE A 75 -5.36 -9.49 -17.45
C ILE A 75 -6.69 -9.42 -18.17
N VAL A 76 -6.71 -9.76 -19.46
CA VAL A 76 -7.95 -9.93 -20.22
C VAL A 76 -8.16 -11.41 -20.52
N ILE A 77 -9.22 -12.00 -19.95
CA ILE A 77 -9.60 -13.41 -20.18
C ILE A 77 -11.00 -13.42 -20.78
N LYS A 78 -11.15 -14.01 -21.98
CA LYS A 78 -12.43 -14.09 -22.71
C LYS A 78 -13.16 -12.74 -22.80
N GLY A 79 -12.42 -11.67 -23.09
CA GLY A 79 -12.96 -10.30 -23.20
C GLY A 79 -13.29 -9.61 -21.86
N LYS A 80 -13.09 -10.28 -20.72
CA LYS A 80 -13.30 -9.70 -19.38
C LYS A 80 -11.96 -9.25 -18.80
N ARG A 81 -11.95 -8.02 -18.28
CA ARG A 81 -10.82 -7.43 -17.52
C ARG A 81 -10.81 -8.02 -16.11
N MET A 82 -9.64 -8.48 -15.67
CA MET A 82 -9.46 -9.19 -14.41
C MET A 82 -8.15 -8.77 -13.73
N LEU A 83 -8.15 -8.76 -12.40
CA LEU A 83 -6.95 -8.60 -11.58
C LEU A 83 -6.02 -9.80 -11.77
N ASN A 84 -4.71 -9.59 -11.78
CA ASN A 84 -3.74 -10.67 -11.64
C ASN A 84 -3.70 -11.17 -10.18
N THR A 85 -4.69 -11.97 -9.81
CA THR A 85 -4.87 -12.45 -8.43
C THR A 85 -3.67 -13.24 -7.90
N ARG A 86 -2.99 -13.99 -8.76
CA ARG A 86 -1.78 -14.75 -8.39
C ARG A 86 -0.65 -13.81 -7.99
N PHE A 87 -0.41 -12.78 -8.80
CA PHE A 87 0.62 -11.78 -8.51
C PHE A 87 0.27 -10.98 -7.25
N VAL A 88 -0.99 -10.57 -7.09
CA VAL A 88 -1.42 -9.84 -5.89
C VAL A 88 -1.25 -10.69 -4.63
N LYS A 89 -1.58 -11.98 -4.67
CA LYS A 89 -1.37 -12.89 -3.53
C LYS A 89 0.11 -13.05 -3.17
N ASP A 90 0.99 -13.20 -4.16
CA ASP A 90 2.44 -13.29 -3.94
C ASP A 90 2.99 -12.03 -3.26
N VAL A 91 2.61 -10.85 -3.75
CA VAL A 91 3.00 -9.57 -3.14
C VAL A 91 2.44 -9.42 -1.73
N ALA A 92 1.16 -9.76 -1.52
CA ALA A 92 0.53 -9.68 -0.21
C ALA A 92 1.23 -10.59 0.80
N TYR A 93 1.56 -11.83 0.41
CA TYR A 93 2.27 -12.76 1.28
C TYR A 93 3.64 -12.22 1.73
N LYS A 94 4.43 -11.68 0.80
CA LYS A 94 5.74 -11.05 1.11
C LYS A 94 5.62 -9.87 2.07
N ILE A 95 4.52 -9.11 1.97
CA ILE A 95 4.28 -7.97 2.87
C ILE A 95 3.88 -8.46 4.26
N VAL A 96 3.01 -9.46 4.35
CA VAL A 96 2.63 -10.09 5.63
C VAL A 96 3.87 -10.61 6.34
N GLU A 97 4.72 -11.38 5.66
CA GLU A 97 5.97 -11.89 6.23
C GLU A 97 6.88 -10.76 6.72
N ALA A 98 7.09 -9.72 5.89
CA ALA A 98 7.94 -8.60 6.27
C ALA A 98 7.41 -7.79 7.46
N LEU A 99 6.08 -7.64 7.58
CA LEU A 99 5.46 -6.98 8.72
C LEU A 99 5.54 -7.86 9.98
N ASN A 100 5.36 -9.17 9.85
CA ASN A 100 5.53 -10.12 10.95
C ASN A 100 6.98 -10.13 11.46
N ASP A 101 7.96 -10.08 10.56
CA ASP A 101 9.38 -10.04 10.91
C ASP A 101 9.76 -8.72 11.62
N GLU A 102 9.19 -7.59 11.18
CA GLU A 102 9.52 -6.27 11.74
C GLU A 102 8.77 -5.98 13.04
N PHE A 103 7.49 -6.33 13.13
CA PHE A 103 6.60 -5.91 14.22
C PHE A 103 6.07 -7.07 15.07
N GLY A 104 6.05 -8.30 14.56
CA GLY A 104 5.34 -9.43 15.17
C GLY A 104 3.88 -9.55 14.69
N GLU A 105 3.38 -10.79 14.63
CA GLU A 105 2.11 -11.16 13.96
C GLU A 105 0.87 -10.46 14.54
N ASP A 106 0.84 -10.18 15.84
CA ASP A 106 -0.32 -9.59 16.51
C ASP A 106 -0.23 -8.05 16.69
N ASN A 107 0.83 -7.43 16.18
CA ASN A 107 1.12 -6.01 16.45
C ASN A 107 0.70 -5.06 15.33
N TRP A 108 0.19 -5.58 14.22
CA TRP A 108 -0.30 -4.78 13.09
C TRP A 108 -1.63 -5.33 12.58
N ASN A 109 -2.40 -4.49 11.90
CA ASN A 109 -3.73 -4.85 11.41
C ASN A 109 -4.00 -4.27 10.02
N THR A 110 -4.86 -4.92 9.24
CA THR A 110 -5.33 -4.42 7.96
C THR A 110 -6.84 -4.42 7.82
N CYS A 111 -7.40 -3.48 7.08
CA CYS A 111 -8.83 -3.41 6.82
C CYS A 111 -9.15 -2.72 5.48
N ASN A 112 -10.45 -2.68 5.14
CA ASN A 112 -11.01 -1.87 4.05
C ASN A 112 -10.34 -2.14 2.68
N GLU A 113 -10.45 -3.38 2.21
CA GLU A 113 -9.96 -3.77 0.90
C GLU A 113 -10.79 -3.18 -0.25
N GLU A 114 -10.13 -2.59 -1.24
CA GLU A 114 -10.74 -2.05 -2.44
C GLU A 114 -10.08 -2.61 -3.69
N GLN A 115 -10.89 -2.96 -4.69
CA GLN A 115 -10.39 -3.43 -5.98
C GLN A 115 -11.00 -2.63 -7.14
N LYS A 116 -10.14 -2.25 -8.09
CA LYS A 116 -10.55 -1.55 -9.31
C LYS A 116 -9.71 -2.06 -10.49
N CYS A 117 -10.34 -2.34 -11.62
CA CYS A 117 -9.66 -2.81 -12.83
C CYS A 117 -9.88 -1.82 -13.97
N TRP A 118 -8.79 -1.34 -14.58
CA TRP A 118 -8.80 -0.56 -15.81
C TRP A 118 -7.74 -1.10 -16.76
N LEU A 119 -7.56 -0.50 -17.93
CA LEU A 119 -6.41 -0.82 -18.79
C LEU A 119 -5.41 0.34 -18.72
N PRO A 120 -4.10 0.06 -18.71
CA PRO A 120 -3.48 -1.27 -18.72
C PRO A 120 -3.38 -1.93 -17.32
N MET A 121 -3.75 -1.23 -16.25
CA MET A 121 -3.46 -1.63 -14.87
C MET A 121 -4.72 -1.82 -14.01
N SER A 122 -4.57 -2.59 -12.95
CA SER A 122 -5.56 -2.83 -11.92
C SER A 122 -4.95 -2.45 -10.57
N ARG A 123 -5.81 -2.06 -9.62
CA ARG A 123 -5.40 -1.71 -8.27
C ARG A 123 -6.14 -2.54 -7.25
N ASN A 124 -5.37 -3.07 -6.30
CA ASN A 124 -5.85 -3.59 -5.04
C ASN A 124 -5.30 -2.68 -3.94
N SER A 125 -6.16 -2.17 -3.06
CA SER A 125 -5.78 -1.28 -1.96
C SER A 125 -6.33 -1.81 -0.65
N PHE A 126 -5.62 -1.52 0.44
CA PHE A 126 -6.07 -1.79 1.81
C PHE A 126 -5.44 -0.77 2.75
N TYR A 127 -6.03 -0.64 3.93
CA TYR A 127 -5.45 0.14 5.02
C TYR A 127 -4.65 -0.78 5.94
N LEU A 128 -3.57 -0.22 6.46
CA LEU A 128 -2.60 -0.87 7.33
C LEU A 128 -2.37 0.01 8.56
N GLN A 129 -2.59 -0.55 9.74
CA GLN A 129 -2.19 0.02 11.02
C GLN A 129 -0.92 -0.70 11.50
N ILE A 130 0.15 0.04 11.75
CA ILE A 130 1.40 -0.50 12.32
C ILE A 130 1.87 0.32 13.52
N PRO A 131 2.64 -0.27 14.44
CA PRO A 131 3.36 0.47 15.48
C PRO A 131 4.41 1.41 14.88
N ASN A 132 4.95 2.32 15.71
CA ASN A 132 6.10 3.13 15.34
C ASN A 132 7.35 2.25 15.16
N PHE A 133 8.21 2.57 14.17
CA PHE A 133 9.43 1.81 13.93
C PHE A 133 10.51 2.01 15.01
N GLU A 134 10.47 3.16 15.69
CA GLU A 134 11.29 3.45 16.85
C GLU A 134 10.35 3.87 17.99
N LYS A 135 10.55 3.32 19.20
CA LYS A 135 9.95 3.88 20.40
C LYS A 135 10.73 5.16 20.73
N TYR A 136 10.08 6.31 20.55
CA TYR A 136 10.64 7.63 20.86
C TYR A 136 10.97 7.79 22.34
#